data_AF-A0A6G2JXV5-F1
#
_entry.id   AF-A0A6G2JXV5-F1
#
_cell.length_a   1.000
_cell.length_b   1.000
_cell.length_c   1.000
_cell.angle_alpha   90.00
_cell.angle_beta   90.00
_cell.angle_gamma   90.00
#
_symmetry.space_group_name_H-M   'P 1'
#
loop_
_entity.id
_entity.type
_entity.pdbx_description
1 polymer ?
#
loop_
_entity_poly.entity_id
_entity_poly.type
_entity_poly.pdbx_seq_one_letter_code
_entity_poly.pdbx_strand_id
1 'polypeptide(L)'
;MSASATAAASAPARRRVGAVRATGLCYRVLIRQIVSAGRIAALGALGAIMIVVGWVVGTSSNRGASSSAGMIFDAATYADGFGLILIVPIVSLVFAAASLGDARDDGTLVYLWLRPIGRAPLVAAAALAAATVSVPLCVVPTVLGGWLATDFVAGSGSVALGALAAAALGTLAYSCLFVLLGLLFRKAVLWGIAYILLWEGLAVGLGDFAERLSLRGYARSLLSVIADVDLGFTTYGLVTSIIVLASVSVVSLVFATVRLSRL
;
A
#
# COMPACT_ATOMS: atom_id res chain seq x y z
N MET A 1 6.75 21.54 -70.48
CA MET A 1 7.18 21.85 -69.11
C MET A 1 6.13 21.33 -68.14
N SER A 2 6.32 20.10 -67.65
CA SER A 2 5.42 19.43 -66.69
C SER A 2 5.87 19.76 -65.27
N ALA A 3 5.08 20.52 -64.52
CA ALA A 3 5.29 20.73 -63.09
C ALA A 3 4.46 19.71 -62.32
N SER A 4 5.13 18.73 -61.72
CA SER A 4 4.58 17.75 -60.80
C SER A 4 4.26 18.41 -59.45
N ALA A 5 2.97 18.57 -59.15
CA ALA A 5 2.50 18.98 -57.83
C ALA A 5 2.77 17.86 -56.82
N THR A 6 3.75 18.06 -55.94
CA THR A 6 4.04 17.19 -54.81
C THR A 6 2.98 17.42 -53.74
N ALA A 7 1.99 16.51 -53.67
CA ALA A 7 1.01 16.48 -52.60
C ALA A 7 1.73 16.20 -51.26
N ALA A 8 1.82 17.20 -50.40
CA ALA A 8 2.30 17.05 -49.03
C ALA A 8 1.34 16.13 -48.26
N ALA A 9 1.77 14.89 -48.01
CA ALA A 9 1.02 13.94 -47.21
C ALA A 9 0.83 14.50 -45.80
N SER A 10 -0.42 14.79 -45.43
CA SER A 10 -0.80 15.20 -44.08
C SER A 10 -0.42 14.07 -43.11
N ALA A 11 0.52 14.35 -42.19
CA ALA A 11 0.91 13.38 -41.16
C ALA A 11 -0.34 12.96 -40.35
N PRO A 12 -0.59 11.66 -40.15
CA PRO A 12 -1.76 11.22 -39.41
C PRO A 12 -1.71 11.75 -37.98
N ALA A 13 -2.77 12.45 -37.56
CA ALA A 13 -2.93 12.92 -36.20
C ALA A 13 -2.82 11.72 -35.24
N ARG A 14 -1.74 11.64 -34.46
CA ARG A 14 -1.53 10.55 -33.49
C ARG A 14 -2.74 10.50 -32.57
N ARG A 15 -3.55 9.47 -32.72
CA ARG A 15 -4.74 9.23 -31.89
C ARG A 15 -4.27 8.97 -30.45
N ARG A 16 -4.23 10.00 -29.62
CA ARG A 16 -3.86 9.86 -28.21
C ARG A 16 -4.95 9.03 -27.54
N VAL A 17 -4.58 7.85 -27.07
CA VAL A 17 -5.46 7.05 -26.22
C VAL A 17 -5.73 7.88 -24.96
N GLY A 18 -7.00 8.10 -24.63
CA GLY A 18 -7.38 8.83 -23.42
C GLY A 18 -6.78 8.20 -22.18
N ALA A 19 -6.33 9.02 -21.23
CA ALA A 19 -5.57 8.59 -20.05
C ALA A 19 -6.23 7.42 -19.30
N VAL A 20 -7.56 7.47 -19.12
CA VAL A 20 -8.34 6.42 -18.43
C VAL A 20 -8.27 5.07 -19.15
N ARG A 21 -8.43 5.06 -20.49
CA ARG A 21 -8.34 3.82 -21.28
C ARG A 21 -6.93 3.25 -21.26
N ALA A 22 -5.92 4.12 -21.32
CA ALA A 22 -4.53 3.72 -21.20
C ALA A 22 -4.25 3.08 -19.83
N THR A 23 -4.72 3.69 -18.74
CA THR A 23 -4.59 3.13 -17.38
C THR A 23 -5.25 1.77 -17.28
N GLY A 24 -6.48 1.61 -17.79
CA GLY A 24 -7.19 0.33 -17.76
C GLY A 24 -6.48 -0.80 -18.53
N LEU A 25 -5.90 -0.48 -19.70
CA LEU A 25 -5.13 -1.46 -20.48
C LEU A 25 -3.84 -1.86 -19.78
N CYS A 26 -3.07 -0.89 -19.28
CA CYS A 26 -1.85 -1.15 -18.52
C CYS A 26 -2.14 -1.95 -17.24
N TYR A 27 -3.20 -1.59 -16.52
CA TYR A 27 -3.62 -2.26 -15.29
C TYR A 27 -3.85 -3.76 -15.52
N ARG A 28 -4.57 -4.13 -16.58
CA ARG A 28 -4.86 -5.54 -16.90
C ARG A 28 -3.60 -6.36 -17.17
N VAL A 29 -2.57 -5.74 -17.74
CA VAL A 29 -1.28 -6.41 -17.99
C VAL A 29 -0.51 -6.53 -16.68
N LEU A 30 -0.36 -5.42 -15.95
CA LEU A 30 0.43 -5.36 -14.72
C LEU A 30 -0.14 -6.26 -13.62
N ILE A 31 -1.47 -6.32 -13.45
CA ILE A 31 -2.08 -7.19 -12.45
C ILE A 31 -1.76 -8.67 -12.71
N ARG A 32 -1.78 -9.10 -13.99
CA ARG A 32 -1.42 -10.48 -14.37
C ARG A 32 0.07 -10.77 -14.17
N GLN A 33 0.91 -9.75 -14.27
CA GLN A 33 2.35 -9.87 -14.10
C GLN A 33 2.75 -9.98 -12.62
N ILE A 34 2.16 -9.16 -11.75
CA ILE A 34 2.53 -9.12 -10.32
C ILE A 34 1.86 -10.23 -9.51
N VAL A 35 0.70 -10.72 -9.96
CA VAL A 35 -0.01 -11.83 -9.33
C VAL A 35 0.71 -13.13 -9.65
N SER A 36 1.34 -13.72 -8.64
CA SER A 36 1.87 -15.07 -8.72
C SER A 36 1.25 -15.94 -7.63
N ALA A 37 0.96 -17.20 -7.97
CA ALA A 37 0.35 -18.14 -7.04
C ALA A 37 1.20 -18.32 -5.77
N GLY A 38 2.53 -18.35 -5.92
CA GLY A 38 3.46 -18.45 -4.80
C GLY A 38 3.39 -17.24 -3.85
N ARG A 39 3.38 -16.00 -4.38
CA ARG A 39 3.28 -14.79 -3.54
C ARG A 39 1.94 -14.71 -2.83
N ILE A 40 0.84 -15.01 -3.54
CA ILE A 40 -0.51 -15.00 -2.95
C ILE A 40 -0.65 -16.08 -1.89
N ALA A 41 -0.17 -17.31 -2.16
CA ALA A 41 -0.26 -18.40 -1.19
C ALA A 41 0.58 -18.10 0.05
N ALA A 42 1.82 -17.62 -0.10
CA ALA A 42 2.70 -17.31 1.03
C ALA A 42 2.15 -16.17 1.89
N LEU A 43 1.73 -15.06 1.27
CA LEU A 43 1.18 -13.90 1.99
C LEU A 43 -0.23 -14.16 2.52
N GLY A 44 -1.02 -14.98 1.81
CA GLY A 44 -2.32 -15.45 2.27
C GLY A 44 -2.20 -16.38 3.47
N ALA A 45 -1.21 -17.27 3.49
CA ALA A 45 -0.91 -18.11 4.65
C ALA A 45 -0.46 -17.27 5.85
N LEU A 46 0.36 -16.25 5.63
CA LEU A 46 0.73 -15.28 6.67
C LEU A 46 -0.51 -14.56 7.22
N GLY A 47 -1.42 -14.10 6.35
CA GLY A 47 -2.70 -13.52 6.76
C GLY A 47 -3.58 -14.50 7.54
N ALA A 48 -3.63 -15.77 7.13
CA ALA A 48 -4.38 -16.81 7.83
C ALA A 48 -3.81 -17.08 9.23
N ILE A 49 -2.48 -17.16 9.36
CA ILE A 49 -1.80 -17.25 10.66
C ILE A 49 -2.18 -16.06 11.53
N MET A 50 -2.14 -14.85 10.97
CA MET A 50 -2.53 -13.65 11.70
C MET A 50 -3.97 -13.79 12.23
N ILE A 51 -4.95 -14.18 11.40
CA ILE A 51 -6.34 -14.41 11.84
C ILE A 51 -6.42 -15.41 13.01
N VAL A 52 -5.67 -16.51 12.93
CA VAL A 52 -5.60 -17.50 14.02
C VAL A 52 -5.05 -16.89 15.31
N VAL A 53 -3.99 -16.08 15.21
CA VAL A 53 -3.44 -15.37 16.38
C VAL A 53 -4.48 -14.42 17.00
N GLY A 54 -5.22 -13.67 16.18
CA GLY A 54 -6.28 -12.79 16.67
C GLY A 54 -7.36 -13.56 17.43
N TRP A 55 -7.78 -14.71 16.90
CA TRP A 55 -8.71 -15.60 17.60
C TRP A 55 -8.15 -16.12 18.94
N VAL A 56 -6.87 -16.54 18.97
CA VAL A 56 -6.23 -16.98 20.22
C VAL A 56 -6.21 -15.85 21.26
N VAL A 57 -5.84 -14.63 20.86
CA VAL A 57 -5.82 -13.44 21.72
C VAL A 57 -7.20 -13.15 22.31
N GLY A 58 -8.27 -13.24 21.51
CA GLY A 58 -9.64 -13.05 22.00
C GLY A 58 -10.00 -14.08 23.07
N THR A 59 -9.78 -15.38 22.78
CA THR A 59 -10.12 -16.44 23.74
C THR A 59 -9.25 -16.42 25.00
N SER A 60 -7.99 -15.98 24.93
CA SER A 60 -7.13 -15.87 26.11
C SER A 60 -7.56 -14.75 27.04
N SER A 61 -7.99 -13.62 26.46
CA SER A 61 -8.41 -12.43 27.22
C SER A 61 -9.71 -12.68 28.00
N ASN A 62 -10.65 -13.42 27.41
CA ASN A 62 -11.89 -13.82 28.09
C ASN A 62 -11.64 -14.68 29.35
N ARG A 63 -10.59 -15.52 29.34
CA ARG A 63 -10.24 -16.37 30.49
C ARG A 63 -9.62 -15.58 31.66
N GLY A 64 -9.17 -14.34 31.43
CA GLY A 64 -8.38 -13.54 32.37
C GLY A 64 -9.17 -12.54 33.24
N ALA A 65 -10.51 -12.58 33.25
CA ALA A 65 -11.35 -11.54 33.86
C ALA A 65 -11.09 -10.12 33.30
N SER A 66 -10.71 -10.03 32.02
CA SER A 66 -10.48 -8.76 31.32
C SER A 66 -11.75 -7.95 31.17
N SER A 67 -11.68 -6.64 31.42
CA SER A 67 -12.79 -5.72 31.12
C SER A 67 -13.01 -5.61 29.60
N SER A 68 -14.20 -5.20 29.17
CA SER A 68 -14.49 -4.94 27.75
C SER A 68 -13.51 -3.94 27.14
N ALA A 69 -13.11 -2.92 27.90
CA ALA A 69 -12.09 -1.96 27.47
C ALA A 69 -10.71 -2.60 27.27
N GLY A 70 -10.31 -3.53 28.14
CA GLY A 70 -9.07 -4.30 28.00
C GLY A 70 -9.03 -5.14 26.73
N MET A 71 -10.14 -5.82 26.40
CA MET A 71 -10.23 -6.62 25.16
C MET A 71 -10.15 -5.75 23.90
N ILE A 72 -10.74 -4.55 23.92
CA ILE A 72 -10.62 -3.58 22.81
C ILE A 72 -9.17 -3.09 22.68
N PHE A 73 -8.50 -2.79 23.80
CA PHE A 73 -7.10 -2.40 23.81
C PHE A 73 -6.18 -3.50 23.25
N ASP A 74 -6.37 -4.76 23.68
CA ASP A 74 -5.58 -5.89 23.21
C ASP A 74 -5.79 -6.14 21.71
N ALA A 75 -7.04 -6.04 21.24
CA ALA A 75 -7.39 -6.15 19.83
C ALA A 75 -6.78 -5.04 18.96
N ALA A 76 -6.80 -3.79 19.44
CA ALA A 76 -6.18 -2.66 18.75
C ALA A 76 -4.65 -2.80 18.72
N THR A 77 -4.04 -3.23 19.82
CA THR A 77 -2.59 -3.51 19.92
C THR A 77 -2.18 -4.63 18.95
N TYR A 78 -2.99 -5.69 18.85
CA TYR A 78 -2.81 -6.75 17.88
C TYR A 78 -2.90 -6.24 16.44
N ALA A 79 -3.91 -5.44 16.10
CA ALA A 79 -4.11 -4.93 14.75
C ALA A 79 -2.97 -3.98 14.34
N ASP A 80 -2.49 -3.14 15.26
CA ASP A 80 -1.32 -2.31 15.03
C ASP A 80 -0.04 -3.13 14.87
N GLY A 81 0.19 -4.09 15.77
CA GLY A 81 1.42 -4.88 15.85
C GLY A 81 1.60 -5.90 14.72
N PHE A 82 0.54 -6.60 14.31
CA PHE A 82 0.62 -7.59 13.24
C PHE A 82 0.17 -7.02 11.90
N GLY A 83 -0.90 -6.22 11.90
CA GLY A 83 -1.44 -5.64 10.67
C GLY A 83 -0.58 -4.49 10.17
N LEU A 84 -0.46 -3.43 10.96
CA LEU A 84 0.13 -2.17 10.51
C LEU A 84 1.68 -2.16 10.54
N ILE A 85 2.34 -2.80 11.52
CA ILE A 85 3.82 -2.95 11.53
C ILE A 85 4.25 -3.84 10.37
N LEU A 86 3.59 -4.99 10.21
CA LEU A 86 4.18 -6.15 9.55
C LEU A 86 3.49 -6.42 8.22
N ILE A 87 2.21 -6.77 8.22
CA ILE A 87 1.52 -7.18 6.99
C ILE A 87 1.44 -6.04 5.96
N VAL A 88 0.95 -4.86 6.37
CA VAL A 88 0.71 -3.73 5.46
C VAL A 88 1.95 -3.35 4.65
N PRO A 89 3.11 -3.04 5.27
CA PRO A 89 4.29 -2.64 4.50
C PRO A 89 4.90 -3.80 3.71
N ILE A 90 4.94 -5.02 4.25
CA ILE A 90 5.53 -6.18 3.55
C ILE A 90 4.73 -6.53 2.30
N VAL A 91 3.41 -6.67 2.43
CA VAL A 91 2.53 -7.01 1.29
C VAL A 91 2.54 -5.90 0.26
N SER A 92 2.47 -4.63 0.69
CA SER A 92 2.58 -3.49 -0.21
C SER A 92 3.91 -3.53 -0.97
N LEU A 93 5.03 -3.77 -0.29
CA LEU A 93 6.34 -3.84 -0.90
C LEU A 93 6.42 -4.93 -1.98
N VAL A 94 5.98 -6.15 -1.66
CA VAL A 94 6.10 -7.31 -2.55
C VAL A 94 5.40 -7.07 -3.90
N PHE A 95 4.21 -6.46 -3.89
CA PHE A 95 3.45 -6.23 -5.13
C PHE A 95 3.76 -4.89 -5.79
N ALA A 96 3.89 -3.81 -5.01
CA ALA A 96 4.11 -2.48 -5.56
C ALA A 96 5.51 -2.28 -6.12
N ALA A 97 6.56 -2.76 -5.44
CA ALA A 97 7.92 -2.66 -5.99
C ALA A 97 8.06 -3.50 -7.27
N ALA A 98 7.47 -4.70 -7.31
CA ALA A 98 7.52 -5.57 -8.48
C ALA A 98 6.77 -4.99 -9.70
N SER A 99 5.74 -4.17 -9.49
CA SER A 99 4.90 -3.64 -10.58
C SER A 99 5.66 -2.87 -11.66
N LEU A 100 6.72 -2.14 -11.30
CA LEU A 100 7.60 -1.44 -12.24
C LEU A 100 9.09 -1.71 -11.97
N GLY A 101 9.45 -2.19 -10.78
CA GLY A 101 10.82 -2.51 -10.41
C GLY A 101 11.38 -3.71 -11.15
N ASP A 102 10.59 -4.76 -11.36
CA ASP A 102 11.05 -5.96 -12.09
C ASP A 102 11.42 -5.58 -13.54
N ALA A 103 10.57 -4.78 -14.20
CA ALA A 103 10.86 -4.26 -15.54
C ALA A 103 12.08 -3.33 -15.58
N ARG A 104 12.38 -2.62 -14.48
CA ARG A 104 13.56 -1.78 -14.35
C ARG A 104 14.83 -2.60 -14.15
N ASP A 105 14.77 -3.64 -13.32
CA ASP A 105 15.90 -4.51 -13.01
C ASP A 105 16.32 -5.33 -14.23
N ASP A 106 15.34 -5.87 -14.96
CA ASP A 106 15.55 -6.65 -16.19
C ASP A 106 15.99 -5.80 -17.39
N GLY A 107 16.02 -4.46 -17.25
CA GLY A 107 16.31 -3.54 -18.37
C GLY A 107 15.21 -3.50 -19.44
N THR A 108 14.07 -4.14 -19.18
CA THR A 108 12.93 -4.24 -20.11
C THR A 108 12.01 -3.00 -20.06
N LEU A 109 12.27 -2.05 -19.17
CA LEU A 109 11.53 -0.80 -19.06
C LEU A 109 11.48 -0.02 -20.39
N VAL A 110 12.53 -0.14 -21.22
CA VAL A 110 12.61 0.46 -22.55
C VAL A 110 11.48 -0.05 -23.47
N TYR A 111 11.09 -1.32 -23.39
CA TYR A 111 10.00 -1.86 -24.20
C TYR A 111 8.64 -1.25 -23.83
N LEU A 112 8.46 -0.85 -22.57
CA LEU A 112 7.26 -0.11 -22.15
C LEU A 112 7.22 1.30 -22.75
N TRP A 113 8.37 1.89 -23.11
CA TRP A 113 8.43 3.24 -23.70
C TRP A 113 8.17 3.26 -25.20
N LEU A 114 8.46 2.15 -25.88
CA LEU A 114 8.11 2.01 -27.29
C LEU A 114 6.59 2.00 -27.51
N ARG A 115 5.80 1.73 -26.46
CA ARG A 115 4.35 1.90 -26.52
C ARG A 115 3.99 3.39 -26.45
N PRO A 116 3.15 3.89 -27.39
CA PRO A 116 2.73 5.30 -27.43
C PRO A 116 1.69 5.61 -26.34
N ILE A 117 2.06 5.46 -25.07
CA ILE A 117 1.22 5.64 -23.89
C ILE A 117 1.84 6.74 -23.00
N GLY A 118 1.00 7.56 -22.37
CA GLY A 118 1.46 8.54 -21.39
C GLY A 118 2.10 7.87 -20.18
N ARG A 119 3.11 8.52 -19.58
CA ARG A 119 3.85 7.99 -18.43
C ARG A 119 3.00 7.96 -17.14
N ALA A 120 2.15 8.98 -16.94
CA ALA A 120 1.23 9.04 -15.79
C ALA A 120 0.20 7.89 -15.76
N PRO A 121 -0.51 7.56 -16.87
CA PRO A 121 -1.39 6.39 -16.92
C PRO A 121 -0.72 5.07 -16.54
N LEU A 122 0.56 4.89 -16.89
CA LEU A 122 1.32 3.68 -16.56
C LEU A 122 1.62 3.58 -15.07
N VAL A 123 2.07 4.68 -14.45
CA VAL A 123 2.33 4.74 -13.00
C VAL A 123 1.04 4.56 -12.21
N ALA A 124 -0.04 5.23 -12.62
CA ALA A 124 -1.35 5.05 -12.00
C ALA A 124 -1.85 3.60 -12.13
N ALA A 125 -1.66 2.97 -13.28
CA ALA A 125 -2.02 1.57 -13.48
C ALA A 125 -1.22 0.62 -12.59
N ALA A 126 0.07 0.89 -12.40
CA ALA A 126 0.94 0.11 -11.52
C ALA A 126 0.50 0.21 -10.06
N ALA A 127 0.23 1.42 -9.59
CA ALA A 127 -0.25 1.66 -8.23
C ALA A 127 -1.63 1.03 -7.99
N LEU A 128 -2.55 1.14 -8.95
CA LEU A 128 -3.86 0.50 -8.87
C LEU A 128 -3.74 -1.03 -8.87
N ALA A 129 -2.92 -1.62 -9.74
CA ALA A 129 -2.72 -3.06 -9.80
C ALA A 129 -2.16 -3.60 -8.48
N ALA A 130 -1.14 -2.93 -7.93
CA ALA A 130 -0.57 -3.30 -6.63
C ALA A 130 -1.62 -3.16 -5.52
N ALA A 131 -2.30 -2.02 -5.43
CA ALA A 131 -3.33 -1.77 -4.44
C ALA A 131 -4.47 -2.80 -4.50
N THR A 132 -4.94 -3.19 -5.69
CA THR A 132 -6.02 -4.18 -5.84
C THR A 132 -5.65 -5.54 -5.24
N VAL A 133 -4.38 -5.94 -5.29
CA VAL A 133 -3.92 -7.22 -4.72
C VAL A 133 -3.55 -7.06 -3.25
N SER A 134 -2.86 -5.99 -2.89
CA SER A 134 -2.36 -5.77 -1.54
C SER A 134 -3.46 -5.44 -0.54
N VAL A 135 -4.44 -4.61 -0.91
CA VAL A 135 -5.53 -4.18 -0.01
C VAL A 135 -6.31 -5.37 0.58
N PRO A 136 -6.85 -6.33 -0.20
CA PRO A 136 -7.56 -7.46 0.41
C PRO A 136 -6.63 -8.32 1.27
N LEU A 137 -5.38 -8.54 0.84
CA LEU A 137 -4.40 -9.32 1.60
C LEU A 137 -3.99 -8.66 2.92
N CYS A 138 -4.12 -7.34 3.06
CA CYS A 138 -3.83 -6.62 4.31
C CYS A 138 -5.07 -6.41 5.17
N VAL A 139 -6.15 -5.91 4.55
CA VAL A 139 -7.38 -5.50 5.25
C VAL A 139 -8.09 -6.72 5.84
N VAL A 140 -8.23 -7.81 5.08
CA VAL A 140 -8.95 -9.01 5.54
C VAL A 140 -8.34 -9.58 6.83
N PRO A 141 -7.04 -9.92 6.89
CA PRO A 141 -6.48 -10.47 8.13
C PRO A 141 -6.41 -9.45 9.27
N THR A 142 -6.19 -8.16 8.97
CA THR A 142 -6.14 -7.12 10.01
C THR A 142 -7.50 -6.90 10.66
N VAL A 143 -8.56 -6.81 9.85
CA VAL A 143 -9.93 -6.60 10.34
C VAL A 143 -10.46 -7.87 11.01
N LEU A 144 -10.35 -9.03 10.35
CA LEU A 144 -10.87 -10.29 10.92
C LEU A 144 -10.10 -10.67 12.19
N GLY A 145 -8.78 -10.58 12.18
CA GLY A 145 -7.96 -10.86 13.35
C GLY A 145 -8.26 -9.91 14.50
N GLY A 146 -8.36 -8.60 14.24
CA GLY A 146 -8.69 -7.61 15.25
C GLY A 146 -10.10 -7.80 15.80
N TRP A 147 -11.07 -8.10 14.93
CA TRP A 147 -12.44 -8.38 15.37
C TRP A 147 -12.52 -9.65 16.22
N LEU A 148 -11.85 -10.73 15.83
CA LEU A 148 -11.78 -11.97 16.63
C LEU A 148 -11.06 -11.75 17.97
N ALA A 149 -10.07 -10.86 18.02
CA ALA A 149 -9.36 -10.52 19.25
C ALA A 149 -10.23 -9.79 20.28
N THR A 150 -11.35 -9.19 19.86
CA THR A 150 -12.32 -8.57 20.79
C THR A 150 -13.27 -9.56 21.46
N ASP A 151 -13.24 -10.84 21.06
CA ASP A 151 -14.20 -11.88 21.49
C ASP A 151 -15.67 -11.43 21.37
N PHE A 152 -15.96 -10.61 20.35
CA PHE A 152 -17.30 -10.06 20.04
C PHE A 152 -17.93 -9.22 21.14
N VAL A 153 -17.11 -8.61 22.00
CA VAL A 153 -17.61 -7.70 23.05
C VAL A 153 -18.26 -6.45 22.45
N ALA A 154 -19.08 -5.76 23.26
CA ALA A 154 -19.63 -4.46 22.91
C ALA A 154 -18.49 -3.47 22.59
N GLY A 155 -18.57 -2.80 21.43
CA GLY A 155 -17.49 -1.94 20.92
C GLY A 155 -16.57 -2.60 19.89
N SER A 156 -16.69 -3.92 19.64
CA SER A 156 -15.90 -4.62 18.62
C SER A 156 -15.97 -4.01 17.21
N GLY A 157 -17.09 -3.35 16.87
CA GLY A 157 -17.26 -2.65 15.60
C GLY A 157 -16.33 -1.45 15.42
N SER A 158 -15.94 -0.75 16.49
CA SER A 158 -15.02 0.39 16.39
C SER A 158 -13.60 -0.06 16.03
N VAL A 159 -13.14 -1.17 16.64
CA VAL A 159 -11.86 -1.80 16.30
C VAL A 159 -11.85 -2.28 14.85
N ALA A 160 -12.91 -2.96 14.40
CA ALA A 160 -13.01 -3.44 13.03
C ALA A 160 -13.00 -2.27 12.01
N LEU A 161 -13.73 -1.19 12.29
CA LEU A 161 -13.75 0.01 11.44
C LEU A 161 -12.40 0.73 11.43
N GLY A 162 -11.78 0.89 12.60
CA GLY A 162 -10.46 1.49 12.75
C GLY A 162 -9.39 0.70 12.01
N ALA A 163 -9.40 -0.62 12.17
CA ALA A 163 -8.52 -1.55 11.48
C ALA A 163 -8.71 -1.48 9.97
N LEU A 164 -9.97 -1.41 9.49
CA LEU A 164 -10.28 -1.27 8.08
C LEU A 164 -9.73 0.03 7.50
N ALA A 165 -10.00 1.16 8.15
CA ALA A 165 -9.54 2.47 7.70
C ALA A 165 -8.00 2.56 7.68
N ALA A 166 -7.36 2.13 8.78
CA ALA A 166 -5.91 2.11 8.95
C ALA A 166 -5.23 1.21 7.92
N ALA A 167 -5.68 -0.04 7.79
CA ALA A 167 -5.09 -0.98 6.85
C ALA A 167 -5.33 -0.58 5.40
N ALA A 168 -6.53 -0.10 5.04
CA ALA A 168 -6.83 0.29 3.65
C ALA A 168 -6.01 1.51 3.23
N LEU A 169 -6.07 2.61 4.00
CA LEU A 169 -5.35 3.85 3.66
C LEU A 169 -3.84 3.68 3.79
N GLY A 170 -3.37 2.94 4.80
CA GLY A 170 -1.96 2.59 4.96
C GLY A 170 -1.44 1.80 3.75
N THR A 171 -2.15 0.74 3.34
CA THR A 171 -1.77 -0.09 2.19
C THR A 171 -1.74 0.70 0.89
N LEU A 172 -2.68 1.63 0.68
CA LEU A 172 -2.69 2.52 -0.49
C LEU A 172 -1.46 3.44 -0.51
N ALA A 173 -1.15 4.07 0.63
CA ALA A 173 0.00 4.96 0.73
C ALA A 173 1.33 4.23 0.54
N TYR A 174 1.51 3.07 1.20
CA TYR A 174 2.68 2.22 1.00
C TYR A 174 2.80 1.71 -0.44
N SER A 175 1.69 1.34 -1.08
CA SER A 175 1.70 0.90 -2.48
C SER A 175 2.21 2.02 -3.39
N CYS A 176 1.73 3.26 -3.23
CA CYS A 176 2.21 4.39 -4.03
C CYS A 176 3.69 4.69 -3.79
N LEU A 177 4.14 4.63 -2.52
CA LEU A 177 5.53 4.84 -2.14
C LEU A 177 6.45 3.76 -2.75
N PHE A 178 6.07 2.50 -2.67
CA PHE A 178 6.90 1.41 -3.18
C PHE A 178 6.91 1.31 -4.71
N VAL A 179 5.86 1.78 -5.41
CA VAL A 179 5.91 2.01 -6.86
C VAL A 179 6.99 3.04 -7.20
N LEU A 180 7.07 4.15 -6.45
CA LEU A 180 8.12 5.15 -6.63
C LEU A 180 9.50 4.54 -6.40
N LEU A 181 9.70 3.83 -5.29
CA LEU A 181 10.98 3.18 -4.97
C LEU A 181 11.38 2.14 -6.02
N GLY A 182 10.41 1.41 -6.56
CA GLY A 182 10.55 0.52 -7.71
C GLY A 182 11.18 1.17 -8.95
N LEU A 183 10.87 2.45 -9.19
CA LEU A 183 11.42 3.22 -10.30
C LEU A 183 12.76 3.90 -9.97
N LEU A 184 13.08 4.11 -8.70
CA LEU A 184 14.33 4.75 -8.30
C LEU A 184 15.47 3.74 -8.33
N PHE A 185 15.27 2.56 -7.74
CA PHE A 185 16.32 1.57 -7.49
C PHE A 185 16.17 0.33 -8.36
N ARG A 186 17.28 -0.26 -8.83
CA ARG A 186 17.26 -1.53 -9.59
C ARG A 186 16.82 -2.70 -8.70
N LYS A 187 17.44 -2.85 -7.52
CA LYS A 187 17.05 -3.84 -6.50
C LYS A 187 15.97 -3.30 -5.56
N ALA A 188 14.81 -2.96 -6.10
CA ALA A 188 13.75 -2.28 -5.35
C ALA A 188 13.30 -3.01 -4.08
N VAL A 189 13.21 -4.34 -4.13
CA VAL A 189 12.85 -5.17 -2.96
C VAL A 189 13.86 -5.03 -1.83
N LEU A 190 15.17 -5.06 -2.16
CA LEU A 190 16.23 -4.90 -1.16
C LEU A 190 16.15 -3.53 -0.47
N TRP A 191 15.93 -2.47 -1.25
CA TRP A 191 15.77 -1.11 -0.73
C TRP A 191 14.48 -0.92 0.05
N GLY A 192 13.40 -1.59 -0.35
CA GLY A 192 12.15 -1.57 0.40
C GLY A 192 12.24 -2.29 1.73
N ILE A 193 12.91 -3.45 1.78
CA ILE A 193 13.20 -4.15 3.04
C ILE A 193 14.08 -3.27 3.92
N ALA A 194 15.12 -2.66 3.36
CA ALA A 194 15.95 -1.70 4.08
C ALA A 194 15.09 -0.54 4.60
N TYR A 195 14.18 0.03 3.81
CA TYR A 195 13.27 1.08 4.29
C TYR A 195 12.40 0.60 5.46
N ILE A 196 11.77 -0.58 5.37
CA ILE A 196 10.91 -1.10 6.46
C ILE A 196 11.75 -1.33 7.73
N LEU A 197 12.91 -1.97 7.62
CA LEU A 197 13.74 -2.29 8.78
C LEU A 197 14.41 -1.06 9.38
N LEU A 198 14.96 -0.18 8.53
CA LEU A 198 15.73 0.98 8.94
C LEU A 198 14.83 2.17 9.32
N TRP A 199 13.65 2.31 8.73
CA TRP A 199 12.76 3.44 9.00
C TRP A 199 11.66 3.08 10.02
N GLU A 200 10.91 2.00 9.82
CA GLU A 200 9.80 1.65 10.73
C GLU A 200 10.28 1.09 12.06
N GLY A 201 11.44 0.40 12.09
CA GLY A 201 12.06 -0.09 13.32
C GLY A 201 12.82 0.96 14.13
N LEU A 202 13.47 1.93 13.47
CA LEU A 202 14.30 2.95 14.14
C LEU A 202 13.55 4.27 14.41
N ALA A 203 12.44 4.56 13.71
CA ALA A 203 11.71 5.81 13.92
C ALA A 203 11.22 6.01 15.36
N VAL A 204 10.95 4.93 16.08
CA VAL A 204 10.52 4.96 17.50
C VAL A 204 11.65 5.48 18.42
N GLY A 205 12.92 5.32 18.03
CA GLY A 205 14.08 5.72 18.84
C GLY A 205 14.71 7.07 18.47
N LEU A 206 14.33 7.66 17.33
CA LEU A 206 14.98 8.85 16.76
C LEU A 206 14.27 10.18 17.10
N GLY A 207 13.17 10.14 17.86
CA GLY A 207 12.42 11.31 18.36
C GLY A 207 11.25 11.78 17.47
N ASP A 208 10.56 12.84 17.91
CA ASP A 208 9.31 13.37 17.32
C ASP A 208 9.35 13.61 15.79
N PHE A 209 10.49 14.04 15.26
CA PHE A 209 10.62 14.34 13.84
C PHE A 209 10.59 13.07 12.97
N ALA A 210 11.17 11.97 13.46
CA ALA A 210 11.13 10.68 12.79
C ALA A 210 9.73 10.06 12.85
N GLU A 211 9.04 10.21 13.98
CA GLU A 211 7.65 9.74 14.13
C GLU A 211 6.69 10.47 13.17
N ARG A 212 6.85 11.80 13.00
CA ARG A 212 6.06 12.60 12.05
C ARG A 212 6.26 12.22 10.59
N LEU A 213 7.36 11.56 10.23
CA LEU A 213 7.63 11.10 8.87
C LEU A 213 7.22 9.64 8.66
N SER A 214 6.85 8.91 9.71
CA SER A 214 6.39 7.52 9.60
C SER A 214 4.94 7.47 9.10
N LEU A 215 4.74 6.76 7.97
CA LEU A 215 3.42 6.46 7.41
C LEU A 215 2.58 5.63 8.37
N ARG A 216 3.21 4.71 9.10
CA ARG A 216 2.59 3.88 10.12
C ARG A 216 2.00 4.73 11.24
N GLY A 217 2.69 5.79 11.67
CA GLY A 217 2.21 6.72 12.70
C GLY A 217 0.82 7.30 12.41
N TYR A 218 0.56 7.68 11.16
CA TYR A 218 -0.75 8.16 10.72
C TYR A 218 -1.78 7.03 10.55
N ALA A 219 -1.36 5.87 10.03
CA ALA A 219 -2.25 4.72 9.89
C ALA A 219 -2.74 4.21 11.27
N ARG A 220 -1.85 4.07 12.24
CA ARG A 220 -2.22 3.65 13.60
C ARG A 220 -3.01 4.73 14.35
N SER A 221 -2.80 6.01 14.03
CA SER A 221 -3.62 7.09 14.58
C SER A 221 -5.08 6.94 14.17
N LEU A 222 -5.36 6.53 12.93
CA LEU A 222 -6.74 6.20 12.50
C LEU A 222 -7.33 5.07 13.34
N LEU A 223 -6.56 4.01 13.60
CA LEU A 223 -7.00 2.91 14.45
C LEU A 223 -7.31 3.39 15.88
N SER A 224 -6.38 4.12 16.51
CA SER A 224 -6.55 4.63 17.88
C SER A 224 -7.76 5.56 18.03
N VAL A 225 -7.95 6.51 17.10
CA VAL A 225 -9.04 7.50 17.16
C VAL A 225 -10.39 6.86 16.88
N ILE A 226 -10.47 5.90 15.96
CA ILE A 226 -11.74 5.24 15.62
C ILE A 226 -12.10 4.20 16.69
N ALA A 227 -11.12 3.46 17.22
CA ALA A 227 -11.34 2.47 18.27
C ALA A 227 -11.52 3.10 19.67
N ASP A 228 -11.21 4.38 19.82
CA ASP A 228 -11.17 5.12 21.09
C ASP A 228 -10.22 4.47 22.12
N VAL A 229 -9.01 4.17 21.66
CA VAL A 229 -7.97 3.50 22.46
C VAL A 229 -6.69 4.32 22.42
N ASP A 230 -6.14 4.64 23.59
CA ASP A 230 -4.79 5.15 23.71
C ASP A 230 -3.81 3.98 23.68
N LEU A 231 -3.07 3.86 22.58
CA LEU A 231 -2.08 2.81 22.34
C LEU A 231 -0.67 3.22 22.81
N GLY A 232 -0.55 4.28 23.62
CA GLY A 232 0.70 4.70 24.26
C GLY A 232 1.63 5.48 23.34
N PHE A 233 1.07 6.33 22.47
CA PHE A 233 1.84 7.05 21.47
C PHE A 233 1.29 8.43 21.06
N THR A 234 2.06 9.17 20.25
CA THR A 234 1.63 10.44 19.67
C THR A 234 0.49 10.23 18.67
N THR A 235 -0.74 10.48 19.11
CA THR A 235 -1.95 10.30 18.29
C THR A 235 -2.23 11.56 17.47
N TYR A 236 -2.37 11.39 16.16
CA TYR A 236 -2.78 12.46 15.24
C TYR A 236 -4.28 12.43 14.99
N GLY A 237 -4.88 13.59 14.74
CA GLY A 237 -6.30 13.68 14.39
C GLY A 237 -6.67 12.87 13.13
N LEU A 238 -7.92 12.40 13.07
CA LEU A 238 -8.43 11.59 11.96
C LEU A 238 -8.24 12.28 10.61
N VAL A 239 -8.64 13.55 10.51
CA VAL A 239 -8.52 14.35 9.28
C VAL A 239 -7.05 14.52 8.87
N THR A 240 -6.17 14.82 9.82
CA THR A 240 -4.72 14.96 9.57
C THR A 240 -4.14 13.66 9.02
N SER A 241 -4.49 12.53 9.62
CA SER A 241 -3.99 11.22 9.19
C SER A 241 -4.43 10.87 7.77
N ILE A 242 -5.70 11.12 7.43
CA ILE A 242 -6.21 10.91 6.06
C ILE A 242 -5.49 11.83 5.06
N ILE A 243 -5.35 13.11 5.37
CA ILE A 243 -4.70 14.08 4.48
C ILE A 243 -3.23 13.72 4.26
N VAL A 244 -2.51 13.31 5.30
CA VAL A 244 -1.10 12.93 5.16
C VAL A 244 -0.95 11.66 4.32
N LEU A 245 -1.73 10.61 4.59
CA LEU A 245 -1.70 9.38 3.78
C LEU A 245 -2.07 9.64 2.31
N ALA A 246 -3.09 10.47 2.06
CA ALA A 246 -3.48 10.87 0.72
C ALA A 246 -2.42 11.71 0.03
N SER A 247 -1.83 12.68 0.73
CA SER A 247 -0.80 13.57 0.16
C SER A 247 0.48 12.79 -0.17
N VAL A 248 0.93 11.89 0.70
CA VAL A 248 2.07 10.99 0.40
C VAL A 248 1.77 10.14 -0.82
N SER A 249 0.56 9.57 -0.92
CA SER A 249 0.16 8.79 -2.10
C SER A 249 0.28 9.60 -3.39
N VAL A 250 -0.29 10.82 -3.41
CA VAL A 250 -0.26 11.71 -4.58
C VAL A 250 1.17 12.13 -4.92
N VAL A 251 1.93 12.56 -3.92
CA VAL A 251 3.33 12.99 -4.08
C VAL A 251 4.17 11.85 -4.66
N SER A 252 4.05 10.63 -4.12
CA SER A 252 4.78 9.47 -4.65
C SER A 252 4.46 9.19 -6.12
N LEU A 253 3.17 9.26 -6.51
CA LEU A 253 2.77 9.04 -7.91
C LEU A 253 3.26 10.16 -8.85
N VAL A 254 3.26 11.41 -8.39
CA VAL A 254 3.79 12.55 -9.15
C VAL A 254 5.30 12.38 -9.36
N PHE A 255 6.06 12.10 -8.30
CA PHE A 255 7.50 11.86 -8.40
C PHE A 255 7.83 10.64 -9.26
N ALA A 256 7.03 9.57 -9.16
CA ALA A 256 7.19 8.37 -9.99
C ALA A 256 6.99 8.70 -11.47
N THR A 257 5.97 9.50 -11.77
CA THR A 257 5.70 9.99 -13.13
C THR A 257 6.84 10.86 -13.65
N VAL A 258 7.32 11.81 -12.86
CA VAL A 258 8.45 12.70 -13.23
C VAL A 258 9.72 11.88 -13.42
N ARG A 259 10.01 10.93 -12.53
CA ARG A 259 11.19 10.07 -12.67
C ARG A 259 11.12 9.23 -13.94
N LEU A 260 9.96 8.60 -14.17
CA LEU A 260 9.72 7.85 -15.40
C LEU A 260 9.84 8.75 -16.63
N SER A 261 9.57 10.07 -16.52
CA SER A 261 9.72 11.06 -17.60
C SER A 261 11.14 11.44 -17.99
N ARG A 262 12.09 11.27 -17.06
CA ARG A 262 13.49 11.66 -17.22
C ARG A 262 14.42 10.50 -17.52
N LEU A 263 13.95 9.28 -17.29
CA LEU A 263 14.57 8.11 -17.89
C LEU A 263 14.29 8.21 -19.40
#